data_AF-A0A2H6N0Z6-F1
#
_entry.id   AF-A0A2H6N0Z6-F1
#
_cell.length_a   1.000
_cell.length_b   1.000
_cell.length_c   1.000
_cell.angle_alpha   90.00
_cell.angle_beta   90.00
_cell.angle_gamma   90.00
#
_symmetry.space_group_name_H-M   'P 1'
#
loop_
_entity.id
_entity.type
_entity.pdbx_description
1 polymer ?
#
loop_
_entity_poly.entity_id
_entity_poly.type
_entity_poly.pdbx_seq_one_letter_code
_entity_poly.pdbx_strand_id
1 'polypeptide(L)'
;TRVKGNNVYCLDRECRPRVLTIDPTEFKFKLALINRKYDEVLHMVRNAKLVGKSIIAYLQKKGYPEVALHFVKDEKTRFSLALECGNIEIALEAAKALDDKNCWEKLGEVALLQGNHQIVEMCYQRTKNFDKLSFLYLITGNLEKLRKMMRIAEIRKDMSGHYQNALYLGDISER
;
A
#
# COMPACT_ATOMS: atom_id res chain seq x y z
N THR A 1 -43.42 -13.78 7.71
CA THR A 1 -42.10 -14.32 7.31
C THR A 1 -41.46 -14.99 8.52
N ARG A 2 -40.91 -16.20 8.37
CA ARG A 2 -40.27 -16.95 9.48
C ARG A 2 -38.84 -17.27 9.08
N VAL A 3 -37.91 -17.23 10.02
CA VAL A 3 -36.53 -17.67 9.80
C VAL A 3 -36.29 -18.93 10.63
N LYS A 4 -35.76 -19.99 10.01
CA LYS A 4 -35.34 -21.21 10.70
C LYS A 4 -33.97 -21.62 10.17
N GLY A 5 -32.95 -21.55 11.03
CA GLY A 5 -31.56 -21.76 10.62
C GLY A 5 -31.13 -20.72 9.58
N ASN A 6 -30.62 -21.18 8.44
CA ASN A 6 -30.17 -20.33 7.33
C ASN A 6 -31.29 -20.02 6.31
N ASN A 7 -32.51 -20.53 6.53
CA ASN A 7 -33.60 -20.44 5.57
C ASN A 7 -34.65 -19.41 6.02
N VAL A 8 -34.92 -18.46 5.14
CA VAL A 8 -35.99 -17.47 5.29
C VAL A 8 -37.18 -17.91 4.47
N TYR A 9 -38.31 -18.07 5.14
CA TYR A 9 -39.59 -18.44 4.53
C TYR A 9 -40.40 -17.17 4.25
N CYS A 10 -40.64 -16.89 2.98
CA CYS A 10 -41.38 -15.73 2.50
C CYS A 10 -42.45 -16.14 1.47
N LEU A 11 -43.43 -15.27 1.26
CA LEU A 11 -44.41 -15.40 0.19
C LEU A 11 -44.01 -14.44 -0.93
N ASP A 12 -44.13 -14.86 -2.19
CA ASP A 12 -44.01 -13.94 -3.32
C ASP A 12 -45.31 -13.12 -3.52
N ARG A 13 -45.32 -12.24 -4.54
CA ARG A 13 -46.50 -11.43 -4.88
C ARG A 13 -47.72 -12.25 -5.32
N GLU A 14 -47.54 -13.50 -5.71
CA GLU A 14 -48.59 -14.45 -6.12
C GLU A 14 -49.03 -15.34 -4.94
N CYS A 15 -48.65 -15.00 -3.70
CA CYS A 15 -48.90 -15.78 -2.49
C CYS A 15 -48.27 -17.18 -2.49
N ARG A 16 -47.22 -17.42 -3.29
CA ARG A 16 -46.51 -18.70 -3.31
C ARG A 16 -45.40 -18.74 -2.27
N PRO A 17 -45.30 -19.82 -1.47
CA PRO A 17 -44.23 -19.97 -0.49
C PRO A 17 -42.89 -20.17 -1.20
N ARG A 18 -41.94 -19.26 -0.92
CA ARG A 18 -40.54 -19.34 -1.33
C ARG A 18 -39.63 -19.47 -0.11
N VAL A 19 -38.57 -20.25 -0.28
CA VAL A 19 -37.50 -20.40 0.70
C VAL A 19 -36.25 -19.74 0.13
N LEU A 20 -35.74 -18.73 0.83
CA LEU A 20 -34.50 -18.06 0.51
C LEU A 20 -33.42 -18.54 1.49
N THR A 21 -32.36 -19.15 0.95
CA THR A 21 -31.19 -19.55 1.74
C THR A 21 -30.24 -18.37 1.84
N ILE A 22 -29.91 -17.96 3.06
CA ILE A 22 -28.95 -16.88 3.33
C ILE A 22 -27.66 -17.49 3.86
N ASP A 23 -26.53 -17.03 3.33
CA ASP A 23 -25.22 -17.32 3.91
C ASP A 23 -25.00 -16.41 5.13
N PRO A 24 -24.91 -16.96 6.36
CA PRO A 24 -24.82 -16.14 7.56
C PRO A 24 -23.44 -15.51 7.80
N THR A 25 -22.45 -15.89 7.00
CA THR A 25 -21.06 -15.66 7.38
C THR A 25 -20.67 -14.19 7.32
N GLU A 26 -21.18 -13.42 6.35
CA GLU A 26 -20.89 -11.98 6.22
C GLU A 26 -21.48 -11.15 7.37
N PHE A 27 -22.75 -11.37 7.72
CA PHE A 27 -23.39 -10.59 8.79
C PHE A 27 -22.81 -10.96 10.16
N LYS A 28 -22.47 -12.24 10.39
CA LYS A 28 -21.78 -12.68 11.62
C LYS A 28 -20.43 -11.99 11.76
N PHE A 29 -19.67 -11.90 10.67
CA PHE A 29 -18.39 -11.18 10.64
C PHE A 29 -18.58 -9.69 10.99
N LYS A 30 -19.52 -9.00 10.32
CA LYS A 30 -19.81 -7.59 10.61
C LYS A 30 -20.29 -7.37 12.04
N LEU A 31 -21.10 -8.28 12.59
CA LEU A 31 -21.58 -8.23 13.97
C LEU A 31 -20.43 -8.42 14.97
N ALA A 32 -19.52 -9.37 14.72
CA ALA A 32 -18.36 -9.60 15.58
C ALA A 32 -17.41 -8.40 15.61
N LEU A 33 -17.21 -7.72 14.47
CA LEU A 33 -16.48 -6.46 14.40
C LEU A 33 -17.13 -5.35 15.22
N ILE A 34 -18.47 -5.20 15.13
CA ILE A 34 -19.21 -4.20 15.91
C ILE A 34 -19.09 -4.49 17.41
N ASN A 35 -19.17 -5.76 17.79
CA ASN A 35 -19.04 -6.22 19.17
C ASN A 35 -17.57 -6.28 19.65
N ARG A 36 -16.60 -5.85 18.83
CA ARG A 36 -15.15 -5.85 19.13
C ARG A 36 -14.59 -7.22 19.55
N LYS A 37 -15.16 -8.31 19.04
CA LYS A 37 -14.68 -9.67 19.29
C LYS A 37 -13.61 -10.06 18.28
N TYR A 38 -12.40 -9.55 18.45
CA TYR A 38 -11.31 -9.72 17.48
C TYR A 38 -10.87 -11.18 17.30
N ASP A 39 -10.89 -12.00 18.35
CA ASP A 39 -10.53 -13.42 18.26
C ASP A 39 -11.50 -14.23 17.39
N GLU A 40 -12.80 -14.01 17.56
CA GLU A 40 -13.82 -14.62 16.71
C GLU A 40 -13.68 -14.17 15.25
N VAL A 41 -13.37 -12.88 15.02
CA VAL A 41 -13.09 -12.33 13.69
C VAL A 41 -11.89 -13.02 13.05
N LEU A 42 -10.76 -13.13 13.75
CA LEU A 42 -9.55 -13.79 13.26
C LEU A 42 -9.80 -15.27 12.94
N HIS A 43 -10.53 -15.99 13.81
CA HIS A 43 -10.88 -17.39 13.59
C HIS A 43 -11.82 -17.57 12.40
N MET A 44 -12.84 -16.71 12.28
CA MET A 44 -13.75 -16.72 11.13
C MET A 44 -13.00 -16.47 9.83
N VAL A 45 -12.00 -15.59 9.81
CA VAL A 45 -11.28 -15.31 8.56
C VAL A 45 -10.26 -16.38 8.20
N ARG A 46 -9.61 -17.03 9.17
CA ARG A 46 -8.68 -18.14 8.88
C ARG A 46 -9.40 -19.37 8.32
N ASN A 47 -10.61 -19.64 8.81
CA ASN A 47 -11.31 -20.89 8.51
C ASN A 47 -12.42 -20.75 7.47
N ALA A 48 -13.00 -19.55 7.32
CA ALA A 48 -14.06 -19.35 6.34
C ALA A 48 -13.49 -18.88 5.00
N LYS A 49 -14.17 -19.27 3.91
CA LYS A 49 -13.91 -18.78 2.53
C LYS A 49 -14.28 -17.29 2.35
N LEU A 50 -14.11 -16.45 3.37
CA LEU A 50 -14.57 -15.05 3.41
C LEU A 50 -13.53 -14.06 2.93
N VAL A 51 -12.87 -14.40 1.83
CA VAL A 51 -11.92 -13.49 1.16
C VAL A 51 -12.57 -12.93 -0.10
N GLY A 52 -13.54 -12.04 0.11
CA GLY A 52 -14.11 -11.19 -0.93
C GLY A 52 -13.64 -9.75 -0.76
N LYS A 53 -13.44 -9.02 -1.87
CA LYS A 53 -13.06 -7.59 -1.88
C LYS A 53 -13.99 -6.70 -1.04
N SER A 54 -15.25 -7.11 -0.85
CA SER A 54 -16.27 -6.42 -0.06
C SER A 54 -15.92 -6.32 1.44
N ILE A 55 -15.32 -7.36 2.00
CA ILE A 55 -14.95 -7.40 3.43
C ILE A 55 -13.73 -6.52 3.69
N ILE A 56 -12.75 -6.54 2.79
CA ILE A 56 -11.56 -5.69 2.85
C ILE A 56 -11.98 -4.21 2.79
N ALA A 57 -12.82 -3.84 1.83
CA ALA A 57 -13.34 -2.47 1.72
C ALA A 57 -14.14 -2.05 2.97
N TYR A 58 -14.84 -2.99 3.62
CA TYR A 58 -15.54 -2.72 4.88
C TYR A 58 -14.57 -2.45 6.03
N LEU A 59 -13.51 -3.26 6.17
CA LEU A 59 -12.47 -3.08 7.19
C LEU A 59 -11.73 -1.74 7.02
N GLN A 60 -11.38 -1.36 5.78
CA GLN A 60 -10.79 -0.05 5.47
C GLN A 60 -11.71 1.09 5.91
N LYS A 61 -12.99 1.06 5.53
CA LYS A 61 -13.96 2.09 5.93
C LYS A 61 -14.15 2.19 7.44
N LYS A 62 -13.94 1.09 8.18
CA LYS A 62 -14.02 1.05 9.64
C LYS A 62 -12.72 1.43 10.35
N GLY A 63 -11.64 1.69 9.61
CA GLY A 63 -10.35 2.09 10.18
C GLY A 63 -9.52 0.93 10.71
N TYR A 64 -9.74 -0.31 10.23
CA TYR A 64 -8.93 -1.48 10.57
C TYR A 64 -8.14 -2.02 9.37
N PRO A 65 -7.29 -1.22 8.71
CA PRO A 65 -6.52 -1.67 7.55
C PRO A 65 -5.42 -2.68 7.92
N GLU A 66 -4.91 -2.66 9.16
CA GLU A 66 -3.91 -3.62 9.64
C GLU A 66 -4.42 -5.07 9.61
N VAL A 67 -5.64 -5.28 10.11
CA VAL A 67 -6.27 -6.60 10.09
C VAL A 67 -6.53 -7.02 8.64
N ALA A 68 -6.95 -6.07 7.79
CA ALA A 68 -7.17 -6.32 6.37
C ALA A 68 -5.91 -6.79 5.64
N LEU A 69 -4.73 -6.28 6.00
CA LEU A 69 -3.45 -6.62 5.36
C LEU A 69 -3.12 -8.12 5.44
N HIS A 70 -3.46 -8.78 6.55
CA HIS A 70 -3.27 -10.22 6.71
C HIS A 70 -4.15 -11.06 5.78
N PHE A 71 -5.23 -10.48 5.27
CA PHE A 71 -6.23 -11.19 4.48
C PHE A 71 -6.06 -11.01 2.98
N VAL A 72 -5.26 -10.03 2.57
CA VAL A 72 -5.06 -9.71 1.16
C VAL A 72 -3.97 -10.57 0.54
N LYS A 73 -4.37 -11.33 -0.49
CA LYS A 73 -3.47 -12.12 -1.34
C LYS A 73 -3.01 -11.35 -2.57
N ASP A 74 -3.80 -10.39 -3.04
CA ASP A 74 -3.49 -9.61 -4.23
C ASP A 74 -2.48 -8.49 -3.88
N GLU A 75 -1.36 -8.46 -4.58
CA GLU A 75 -0.24 -7.58 -4.25
C GLU A 75 -0.59 -6.10 -4.41
N LYS A 76 -1.45 -5.74 -5.37
CA LYS A 76 -1.88 -4.35 -5.60
C LYS A 76 -2.70 -3.81 -4.43
N THR A 77 -3.67 -4.58 -3.98
CA THR A 77 -4.49 -4.21 -2.81
C THR A 77 -3.67 -4.26 -1.52
N ARG A 78 -2.73 -5.21 -1.40
CA ARG A 78 -1.80 -5.29 -0.26
C ARG A 78 -0.91 -4.05 -0.17
N PHE A 79 -0.39 -3.57 -1.31
CA PHE A 79 0.39 -2.34 -1.40
C PHE A 79 -0.42 -1.12 -0.95
N SER A 80 -1.64 -0.94 -1.47
CA SER A 80 -2.50 0.18 -1.07
C SER A 80 -2.80 0.19 0.42
N LEU A 81 -3.11 -0.98 1.00
CA LEU A 81 -3.36 -1.13 2.43
C LEU A 81 -2.10 -0.85 3.26
N ALA A 82 -0.95 -1.35 2.84
CA ALA A 82 0.31 -1.14 3.55
C ALA A 82 0.70 0.35 3.59
N LEU A 83 0.45 1.08 2.49
CA LEU A 83 0.63 2.53 2.45
C LEU A 83 -0.32 3.25 3.42
N GLU A 84 -1.60 2.86 3.46
CA GLU A 84 -2.60 3.42 4.40
C GLU A 84 -2.23 3.17 5.86
N CYS A 85 -1.71 1.98 6.18
CA CYS A 85 -1.21 1.64 7.52
C CYS A 85 0.11 2.33 7.86
N GLY A 86 0.82 2.90 6.87
CA GLY A 86 2.17 3.40 7.06
C GLY A 86 3.21 2.30 7.31
N ASN A 87 2.92 1.04 6.97
CA ASN A 87 3.90 -0.05 7.10
C ASN A 87 4.77 -0.13 5.84
N ILE A 88 5.91 0.57 5.87
CA ILE A 88 6.77 0.72 4.69
C ILE A 88 7.49 -0.58 4.32
N GLU A 89 7.81 -1.45 5.27
CA GLU A 89 8.50 -2.72 4.99
C GLU A 89 7.63 -3.62 4.11
N ILE A 90 6.36 -3.81 4.49
CA ILE A 90 5.42 -4.61 3.71
C ILE A 90 5.08 -3.91 2.39
N ALA A 91 4.98 -2.58 2.39
CA ALA A 91 4.76 -1.83 1.16
C ALA A 91 5.94 -1.96 0.17
N LEU A 92 7.17 -2.03 0.68
CA LEU A 92 8.37 -2.22 -0.13
C LEU A 92 8.45 -3.64 -0.70
N GLU A 93 8.10 -4.67 0.07
CA GLU A 93 7.98 -6.03 -0.45
C GLU A 93 6.93 -6.12 -1.55
N ALA A 94 5.75 -5.52 -1.34
CA ALA A 94 4.69 -5.51 -2.34
C ALA A 94 5.08 -4.71 -3.59
N ALA A 95 5.77 -3.57 -3.43
CA ALA A 95 6.26 -2.77 -4.56
C ALA A 95 7.33 -3.52 -5.37
N LYS A 96 8.21 -4.29 -4.73
CA LYS A 96 9.20 -5.14 -5.41
C LYS A 96 8.53 -6.23 -6.24
N ALA A 97 7.45 -6.81 -5.74
CA ALA A 97 6.71 -7.85 -6.46
C ALA A 97 5.94 -7.30 -7.67
N LEU A 98 5.35 -6.10 -7.52
CA LEU A 98 4.60 -5.43 -8.58
C LEU A 98 5.50 -4.80 -9.68
N ASP A 99 6.68 -4.30 -9.29
CA ASP A 99 7.66 -3.57 -10.13
C ASP A 99 7.08 -2.46 -11.03
N ASP A 100 6.01 -1.82 -10.57
CA ASP A 100 5.34 -0.72 -11.27
C ASP A 100 5.94 0.64 -10.87
N LYS A 101 6.31 1.48 -11.85
CA LYS A 101 6.87 2.82 -11.60
C LYS A 101 5.97 3.70 -10.72
N ASN A 102 4.66 3.68 -10.95
CA ASN A 102 3.70 4.45 -10.17
C ASN A 102 3.63 4.00 -8.69
N CYS A 103 3.87 2.71 -8.42
CA CYS A 103 3.90 2.19 -7.05
C CYS A 103 5.15 2.68 -6.33
N TRP A 104 6.32 2.67 -7.00
CA TRP A 104 7.55 3.22 -6.44
C TRP A 104 7.47 4.72 -6.14
N GLU A 105 6.80 5.50 -6.98
CA GLU A 105 6.59 6.94 -6.74
C GLU A 105 5.73 7.17 -5.49
N LYS A 106 4.59 6.47 -5.36
CA LYS A 106 3.72 6.56 -4.17
C LYS A 106 4.42 6.09 -2.89
N LEU A 107 5.19 5.00 -2.98
CA LEU A 107 5.98 4.51 -1.85
C LEU A 107 7.01 5.56 -1.41
N GLY A 108 7.68 6.20 -2.37
CA GLY A 108 8.66 7.26 -2.11
C GLY A 108 8.04 8.47 -1.40
N GLU A 109 6.82 8.88 -1.78
CA GLU A 109 6.10 9.98 -1.12
C GLU A 109 5.75 9.63 0.34
N VAL A 110 5.18 8.45 0.59
CA VAL A 110 4.81 8.03 1.95
C VAL A 110 6.06 7.80 2.81
N ALA A 111 7.11 7.19 2.26
CA ALA A 111 8.37 6.99 2.97
C ALA A 111 9.06 8.32 3.32
N LEU A 112 8.95 9.33 2.44
CA LEU A 112 9.47 10.68 2.71
C LEU A 112 8.70 11.35 3.86
N LEU A 113 7.37 11.23 3.90
CA LEU A 113 6.55 11.75 4.99
C LEU A 113 6.91 11.12 6.34
N GLN A 114 7.32 9.85 6.35
CA GLN A 114 7.78 9.18 7.56
C GLN A 114 9.25 9.44 7.91
N GLY A 115 10.01 10.11 7.04
CA GLY A 115 11.44 10.37 7.24
C GLY A 115 12.36 9.18 6.97
N ASN A 116 11.87 8.11 6.32
CA ASN A 116 12.68 6.94 5.98
C ASN A 116 13.49 7.18 4.69
N HIS A 117 14.59 7.93 4.82
CA HIS A 117 15.45 8.34 3.71
C HIS A 117 16.09 7.17 2.94
N GLN A 118 16.35 6.03 3.59
CA GLN A 118 16.95 4.85 2.92
C GLN A 118 16.01 4.26 1.88
N ILE A 119 14.73 4.14 2.22
CA ILE A 119 13.72 3.60 1.31
C ILE A 119 13.41 4.61 0.20
N VAL A 120 13.38 5.90 0.52
CA VAL A 120 13.22 6.97 -0.48
C VAL A 120 14.36 6.93 -1.51
N GLU A 121 15.61 6.76 -1.06
CA GLU A 121 16.77 6.63 -1.96
C GLU A 121 16.57 5.46 -2.94
N MET A 122 16.16 4.30 -2.41
CA MET A 122 15.89 3.11 -3.24
C MET A 122 14.76 3.35 -4.24
N CYS A 123 13.68 4.02 -3.83
CA CYS A 123 12.56 4.35 -4.70
C CYS A 123 13.00 5.27 -5.84
N TYR A 124 13.75 6.34 -5.55
CA TYR A 124 14.21 7.29 -6.58
C TYR A 124 15.24 6.70 -7.54
N GLN A 125 16.09 5.78 -7.07
CA GLN A 125 16.99 5.03 -7.95
C GLN A 125 16.20 4.15 -8.94
N ARG A 126 15.14 3.47 -8.47
CA ARG A 126 14.27 2.63 -9.30
C ARG A 126 13.44 3.44 -10.29
N THR A 127 12.86 4.57 -9.86
CA THR A 127 12.09 5.46 -10.73
C THR A 127 12.96 6.29 -11.67
N LYS A 128 14.30 6.23 -11.50
CA LYS A 128 15.29 7.01 -12.26
C LYS A 128 15.05 8.52 -12.14
N ASN A 129 14.64 8.98 -10.95
CA ASN A 129 14.42 10.40 -10.67
C ASN A 129 15.68 11.00 -10.03
N PHE A 130 16.59 11.50 -10.86
CA PHE A 130 17.91 11.95 -10.41
C PHE A 130 17.86 13.30 -9.71
N ASP A 131 16.98 14.21 -10.13
CA ASP A 131 16.86 15.54 -9.52
C ASP A 131 16.46 15.43 -8.04
N LYS A 132 15.43 14.63 -7.75
CA LYS A 132 14.98 14.36 -6.37
C LYS A 132 16.05 13.62 -5.56
N LEU A 133 16.83 12.75 -6.20
CA LEU A 133 17.89 11.99 -5.56
C LEU A 133 19.11 12.87 -5.22
N SER A 134 19.50 13.78 -6.12
CA SER A 134 20.51 14.81 -5.85
C SER A 134 20.11 15.71 -4.69
N PHE A 135 18.84 16.14 -4.65
CA PHE A 135 18.31 16.92 -3.54
C PHE A 135 18.34 16.14 -2.22
N LEU A 136 17.98 14.86 -2.23
CA LEU A 136 18.08 13.99 -1.05
C LEU A 136 19.53 13.87 -0.55
N TYR A 137 20.51 13.74 -1.45
CA TYR A 137 21.93 13.68 -1.07
C TYR A 137 22.47 15.00 -0.55
N LEU A 138 21.98 16.13 -1.06
CA LEU A 138 22.28 17.45 -0.51
C LEU A 138 21.79 17.56 0.94
N ILE A 139 20.52 17.22 1.21
CA ILE A 139 19.94 17.31 2.56
C ILE A 139 20.64 16.37 3.54
N THR A 140 20.97 15.16 3.10
CA THR A 140 21.68 14.18 3.93
C THR A 140 23.18 14.46 4.07
N GLY A 141 23.73 15.42 3.32
CA GLY A 141 25.15 15.77 3.34
C GLY A 141 26.08 14.70 2.73
N ASN A 142 25.54 13.77 1.93
CA ASN A 142 26.34 12.69 1.35
C ASN A 142 27.08 13.12 0.08
N LEU A 143 28.26 13.74 0.27
CA LEU A 143 29.10 14.25 -0.82
C LEU A 143 29.64 13.16 -1.75
N GLU A 144 29.86 11.95 -1.25
CA GLU A 144 30.36 10.83 -2.07
C GLU A 144 29.31 10.38 -3.08
N LYS A 145 28.06 10.20 -2.65
CA LYS A 145 26.96 9.82 -3.53
C LYS A 145 26.62 10.95 -4.49
N LEU A 146 26.76 12.20 -4.06
CA LEU A 146 26.57 13.37 -4.93
C LEU A 146 27.63 13.45 -6.04
N ARG A 147 28.91 13.18 -5.74
CA ARG A 147 29.98 13.04 -6.76
C ARG A 147 29.70 11.91 -7.76
N LYS A 148 29.19 10.77 -7.29
CA LYS A 148 28.75 9.69 -8.18
C LYS A 148 27.62 10.15 -9.09
N MET A 149 26.69 10.97 -8.58
CA MET A 149 25.58 11.50 -9.37
C MET A 149 26.03 12.45 -10.47
N MET A 150 27.01 13.31 -10.17
CA MET A 150 27.63 14.21 -11.15
C MET A 150 28.20 13.45 -12.36
N ARG A 151 28.92 12.34 -12.12
CA ARG A 151 29.43 11.47 -13.20
C ARG A 151 28.29 10.79 -13.98
N ILE A 152 27.21 10.41 -13.31
CA ILE A 152 26.03 9.83 -13.98
C ILE A 152 25.34 10.86 -14.89
N ALA A 153 25.25 12.11 -14.45
CA ALA A 153 24.70 13.21 -15.25
C ALA A 153 25.56 13.51 -16.48
N GLU A 154 26.88 13.49 -16.33
CA GLU A 154 27.84 13.66 -17.42
C GLU A 154 27.69 12.56 -18.48
N ILE A 155 27.63 11.28 -18.07
CA ILE A 155 27.43 10.13 -18.97
C ILE A 155 26.09 10.25 -19.74
N ARG A 156 25.06 10.80 -19.09
CA ARG A 156 23.73 11.02 -19.69
C ARG A 156 23.64 12.25 -20.57
N LYS A 157 24.68 13.09 -20.60
CA LYS A 157 24.69 14.42 -21.25
C LYS A 157 23.59 15.35 -20.72
N ASP A 158 23.20 15.20 -19.46
CA ASP A 158 22.27 16.10 -18.80
C ASP A 158 23.05 17.27 -18.18
N MET A 159 23.23 18.32 -18.97
CA MET A 159 23.98 19.53 -18.57
C MET A 159 23.32 20.24 -17.38
N SER A 160 21.99 20.15 -17.27
CA SER A 160 21.23 20.83 -16.22
C SER A 160 21.44 20.16 -14.86
N GLY A 161 21.31 18.83 -14.81
CA GLY A 161 21.59 18.05 -13.60
C GLY A 161 23.07 18.07 -13.21
N HIS A 162 23.98 18.08 -14.19
CA HIS A 162 25.41 18.21 -13.93
C HIS A 162 25.75 19.56 -13.26
N TYR A 163 25.26 20.67 -13.80
CA TYR A 163 25.45 22.00 -13.22
C TYR A 163 24.87 22.13 -11.81
N GLN A 164 23.66 21.59 -11.57
CA GLN A 164 23.06 21.58 -10.23
C GLN A 164 23.89 20.78 -9.23
N ASN A 165 24.41 19.62 -9.62
CA ASN A 165 25.27 18.82 -8.76
C ASN A 165 26.62 19.51 -8.49
N ALA A 166 27.19 20.20 -9.49
CA ALA A 166 28.40 21.02 -9.31
C ALA A 166 28.16 22.17 -8.32
N LEU A 167 27.01 22.83 -8.43
CA LEU A 167 26.58 23.86 -7.50
C LEU A 167 26.46 23.31 -6.06
N TYR A 168 25.85 22.13 -5.90
CA TYR A 168 25.70 21.48 -4.59
C TYR A 168 27.03 21.01 -3.99
N LEU A 169 27.99 20.60 -4.81
CA LEU A 169 29.34 20.23 -4.37
C LEU A 169 30.23 21.45 -4.08
N GLY A 170 29.86 22.63 -4.58
CA GLY A 170 30.67 23.84 -4.48
C GLY A 170 31.95 23.78 -5.33
N ASP A 171 32.00 22.87 -6.32
CA ASP A 171 33.18 22.68 -7.16
C ASP A 171 33.18 23.75 -8.26
N ILE A 172 34.06 24.75 -8.11
CA ILE A 172 34.13 25.91 -9.02
C ILE A 172 34.74 25.50 -10.37
N SER A 173 35.53 24.43 -10.40
CA SER A 173 36.28 23.99 -11.58
C SER A 173 35.41 23.31 -12.64
N GLU A 174 34.32 22.66 -12.22
CA GLU A 174 33.35 21.98 -13.11
C GLU A 174 32.07 22.80 -13.31
N ARG A 175 32.11 24.09 -12.98
CA ARG A 175 30.95 25.00 -12.98
C ARG A 175 30.73 25.70 -14.31
#